data_AF-A0A8H7LB33-F1
#
_entry.id   AF-A0A8H7LB33-F1
#
_cell.length_a   1.000
_cell.length_b   1.000
_cell.length_c   1.000
_cell.angle_alpha   90.00
_cell.angle_beta   90.00
_cell.angle_gamma   90.00
#
_symmetry.space_group_name_H-M   'P 1'
#
loop_
_entity.id
_entity.type
_entity.pdbx_description
1 polymer ?
#
loop_
_entity_poly.entity_id
_entity_poly.type
_entity_poly.pdbx_seq_one_letter_code
_entity_poly.pdbx_strand_id
1 'polypeptide(L)'
;MRHAILTSFSTLLLVVALVFLVLATISTPVAKGLHLAASLSYTYGILGYCDGSDCSSATYPILFGDIQSDADWFLGTSIRNTLGKTFIVAPIAAGLAFLAALFTFLSLFLRASALKILSLIFAVLAFAPPHLSP
;
A
#
# COMPACT_ATOMS: atom_id res chain seq x y z
N MET A 1 26.42 -22.07 -3.62
CA MET A 1 25.05 -22.63 -3.58
C MET A 1 24.14 -21.97 -2.54
N ARG A 2 24.54 -21.83 -1.26
CA ARG A 2 23.72 -21.15 -0.20
C ARG A 2 23.23 -19.73 -0.55
N HIS A 3 24.04 -18.91 -1.22
CA HIS A 3 23.65 -17.54 -1.59
C HIS A 3 22.54 -17.47 -2.66
N ALA A 4 22.44 -18.47 -3.54
CA ALA A 4 21.43 -18.47 -4.61
C ALA A 4 20.06 -18.89 -4.08
N ILE A 5 20.03 -19.86 -3.17
CA ILE A 5 18.82 -20.34 -2.48
C ILE A 5 18.18 -19.20 -1.68
N LEU A 6 18.99 -18.46 -0.90
CA LEU A 6 18.48 -17.35 -0.10
C LEU A 6 17.83 -16.27 -0.97
N THR A 7 18.47 -15.91 -2.09
CA THR A 7 17.90 -14.89 -2.98
C THR A 7 16.65 -15.35 -3.72
N SER A 8 16.57 -16.62 -4.10
CA SER A 8 15.36 -17.17 -4.71
C SER A 8 14.17 -17.13 -3.74
N PHE A 9 14.41 -17.40 -2.46
CA PHE A 9 13.38 -17.30 -1.43
C PHE A 9 12.96 -15.85 -1.18
N SER A 10 13.93 -14.93 -1.07
CA SER A 10 13.66 -13.50 -0.90
C SER A 10 12.88 -12.91 -2.06
N THR A 11 13.18 -13.28 -3.32
CA THR A 11 12.40 -12.80 -4.48
C THR A 11 10.95 -13.27 -4.41
N LEU A 12 10.71 -14.52 -3.99
CA LEU A 12 9.36 -15.06 -3.89
C LEU A 12 8.55 -14.32 -2.82
N LEU A 13 9.13 -14.09 -1.64
CA LEU A 13 8.52 -13.28 -0.60
C LEU A 13 8.24 -11.83 -1.06
N LEU A 14 9.19 -11.22 -1.78
CA LEU A 14 9.03 -9.85 -2.27
C LEU A 14 7.89 -9.73 -3.27
N VAL A 15 7.76 -10.70 -4.19
CA VAL A 15 6.67 -10.74 -5.17
C VAL A 15 5.33 -10.93 -4.48
N VAL A 16 5.24 -11.82 -3.48
CA VAL A 16 4.01 -12.01 -2.70
C VAL A 16 3.63 -10.74 -1.95
N ALA A 17 4.58 -10.10 -1.26
CA ALA A 17 4.35 -8.83 -0.57
C ALA A 17 3.90 -7.74 -1.54
N LEU A 18 4.52 -7.66 -2.72
CA LEU A 18 4.15 -6.71 -3.76
C LEU A 18 2.71 -6.91 -4.24
N VAL A 19 2.26 -8.14 -4.45
CA VAL A 19 0.87 -8.43 -4.82
C VAL A 19 -0.09 -7.93 -3.73
N PHE A 20 0.19 -8.20 -2.46
CA PHE A 20 -0.64 -7.69 -1.35
C PHE A 20 -0.65 -6.16 -1.27
N LEU A 21 0.50 -5.49 -1.47
CA LEU A 21 0.56 -4.04 -1.50
C LEU A 21 -0.23 -3.46 -2.68
N VAL A 22 -0.10 -4.04 -3.86
CA VAL A 22 -0.87 -3.61 -5.04
C VAL A 22 -2.36 -3.77 -4.75
N LEU A 23 -2.81 -4.94 -4.28
CA LEU A 23 -4.21 -5.19 -3.91
C LEU A 23 -4.75 -4.15 -2.91
N ALA A 24 -3.95 -3.76 -1.92
CA ALA A 24 -4.33 -2.69 -0.98
C ALA A 24 -4.56 -1.36 -1.71
N THR A 25 -3.67 -0.97 -2.64
CA THR A 25 -3.76 0.31 -3.38
C THR A 25 -4.90 0.36 -4.39
N ILE A 26 -5.33 -0.78 -4.95
CA ILE A 26 -6.46 -0.89 -5.88
C ILE A 26 -7.78 -1.26 -5.20
N SER A 27 -7.86 -1.08 -3.88
CA SER A 27 -9.11 -1.11 -3.12
C SER A 27 -10.14 -0.10 -3.68
N THR A 28 -11.31 0.00 -3.08
CA THR A 28 -12.35 0.94 -3.52
C THR A 28 -11.78 2.35 -3.78
N PRO A 29 -12.11 2.96 -4.95
CA PRO A 29 -13.22 2.62 -5.85
C PRO A 29 -12.90 1.64 -6.99
N VAL A 30 -11.65 1.17 -7.15
CA VAL A 30 -11.24 0.37 -8.33
C VAL A 30 -11.71 -1.08 -8.24
N ALA A 31 -11.65 -1.69 -7.04
CA ALA A 31 -12.19 -3.01 -6.77
C ALA A 31 -13.38 -2.95 -5.81
N LYS A 32 -14.62 -3.07 -6.34
CA LYS A 32 -15.87 -3.12 -5.55
C LYS A 32 -15.98 -4.34 -4.62
N GLY A 33 -15.00 -5.24 -4.60
CA GLY A 33 -14.95 -6.39 -3.70
C GLY A 33 -14.03 -6.21 -2.49
N LEU A 34 -13.10 -5.24 -2.53
CA LEU A 34 -12.10 -5.05 -1.50
C LEU A 34 -12.28 -3.67 -0.87
N HIS A 35 -13.04 -3.64 0.21
CA HIS A 35 -13.39 -2.44 0.97
C HIS A 35 -12.53 -2.37 2.22
N LEU A 36 -11.95 -1.20 2.48
CA LEU A 36 -11.12 -0.98 3.66
C LEU A 36 -11.98 -0.73 4.90
N ALA A 37 -13.11 -0.04 4.70
CA ALA A 37 -14.16 0.13 5.69
C ALA A 37 -15.52 0.22 4.98
N ALA A 38 -16.57 -0.23 5.66
CA ALA A 38 -17.95 -0.05 5.24
C ALA A 38 -18.76 0.50 6.39
N SER A 39 -19.59 1.50 6.12
CA SER A 39 -20.51 2.11 7.09
C SER A 39 -21.84 2.36 6.41
N LEU A 40 -22.87 1.62 6.83
CA LEU A 40 -24.22 1.65 6.24
C LEU A 40 -24.17 1.47 4.70
N SER A 41 -24.36 2.55 3.95
CA SER A 41 -24.38 2.60 2.48
C SER A 41 -23.04 3.00 1.87
N TYR A 42 -22.10 3.49 2.69
CA TYR A 42 -20.81 3.99 2.26
C TYR A 42 -19.72 2.94 2.38
N THR A 43 -18.92 2.89 1.35
CA THR A 43 -17.77 2.02 1.23
C THR A 43 -16.53 2.84 1.00
N TYR A 44 -15.49 2.60 1.78
CA TYR A 44 -14.29 3.43 1.79
C TYR A 44 -13.08 2.61 1.38
N GLY A 45 -12.23 3.20 0.56
CA GLY A 45 -10.94 2.65 0.20
C GLY A 45 -9.84 3.71 0.25
N ILE A 46 -8.64 3.33 -0.19
CA ILE A 46 -7.43 4.15 -0.04
C ILE A 46 -7.50 5.46 -0.84
N LEU A 47 -8.22 5.46 -1.96
CA LEU A 47 -8.27 6.60 -2.90
C LEU A 47 -9.63 7.31 -2.94
N GLY A 48 -10.63 6.82 -2.21
CA GLY A 48 -11.97 7.41 -2.28
C GLY A 48 -13.02 6.60 -1.54
N TYR A 49 -14.28 6.91 -1.83
CA TYR A 49 -15.43 6.24 -1.28
C TYR A 49 -16.50 6.01 -2.36
N CYS A 50 -17.33 5.00 -2.18
CA CYS A 50 -18.55 4.79 -2.97
C CYS A 50 -19.77 4.77 -2.06
N ASP A 51 -20.83 5.45 -2.48
CA ASP A 51 -22.16 5.38 -1.91
C ASP A 51 -23.01 4.44 -2.78
N GLY A 52 -23.15 3.19 -2.34
CA GLY A 52 -23.82 2.15 -3.13
C GLY A 52 -23.21 1.95 -4.53
N SER A 53 -23.89 2.45 -5.57
CA SER A 53 -23.44 2.37 -6.96
C SER A 53 -22.57 3.54 -7.43
N ASP A 54 -22.63 4.68 -6.74
CA ASP A 54 -21.95 5.91 -7.13
C ASP A 54 -20.62 6.05 -6.40
N CYS A 55 -19.53 5.97 -7.16
CA CYS A 55 -18.17 6.11 -6.63
C CYS A 55 -17.67 7.54 -6.85
N SER A 56 -17.14 8.16 -5.79
CA SER A 56 -16.40 9.41 -5.92
C SER A 56 -15.12 9.18 -6.74
N SER A 57 -14.74 10.17 -7.54
CA SER A 57 -13.43 10.23 -8.18
C SER A 57 -12.32 10.12 -7.12
N ALA A 58 -11.19 9.53 -7.53
CA ALA A 58 -10.02 9.37 -6.68
C ALA A 58 -9.52 10.75 -6.21
N THR A 59 -9.86 11.12 -4.99
CA THR A 59 -9.53 12.41 -4.39
C THR A 59 -8.66 12.16 -3.17
N TYR A 60 -7.61 12.96 -3.01
CA TYR A 60 -6.74 12.92 -1.85
C TYR A 60 -6.47 14.35 -1.38
N PRO A 61 -6.42 14.63 -0.06
CA PRO A 61 -6.70 13.73 1.07
C PRO A 61 -8.20 13.54 1.34
N ILE A 62 -8.61 12.33 1.73
CA ILE A 62 -9.98 12.06 2.19
C ILE A 62 -10.03 12.22 3.72
N LEU A 63 -10.81 13.17 4.20
CA LEU A 63 -11.14 13.30 5.61
C LEU A 63 -12.41 12.48 5.90
N PHE A 64 -12.24 11.18 6.19
CA PHE A 64 -13.36 10.27 6.46
C PHE A 64 -14.25 10.72 7.63
N GLY A 65 -13.69 11.49 8.56
CA GLY A 65 -14.41 12.06 9.69
C GLY A 65 -15.40 13.15 9.33
N ASP A 66 -15.17 13.89 8.24
CA ASP A 66 -16.04 14.98 7.78
C ASP A 66 -17.19 14.46 6.90
N ILE A 67 -17.05 13.26 6.34
CA ILE A 67 -18.07 12.64 5.47
C ILE A 67 -19.22 12.06 6.31
N GLN A 68 -18.89 11.50 7.49
CA GLN A 68 -19.89 10.94 8.39
C GLN A 68 -19.42 11.06 9.85
N SER A 69 -19.80 12.17 10.48
CA SER A 69 -19.51 12.44 11.90
C SER A 69 -20.31 11.55 12.85
N ASP A 70 -21.50 11.12 12.43
CA ASP A 70 -22.54 10.57 13.31
C ASP A 70 -22.77 9.06 13.14
N ALA A 71 -21.99 8.38 12.32
CA ALA A 71 -22.10 6.92 12.21
C ALA A 71 -21.36 6.22 13.35
N ASP A 72 -21.89 5.06 13.76
CA ASP A 72 -21.31 4.14 14.75
C ASP A 72 -20.00 3.51 14.26
N TRP A 73 -18.94 4.32 14.17
CA TRP A 73 -17.60 3.84 13.84
C TRP A 73 -16.88 3.44 15.11
N PHE A 74 -16.22 2.30 15.07
CA PHE A 74 -15.30 1.87 16.13
C PHE A 74 -14.13 2.86 16.33
N LEU A 75 -13.78 3.62 15.29
CA LEU A 75 -12.70 4.61 15.29
C LEU A 75 -13.25 6.03 15.36
N GLY A 76 -12.74 6.82 16.31
CA GLY A 76 -13.09 8.25 16.42
C GLY A 76 -12.68 9.05 15.18
N THR A 77 -13.40 10.14 14.92
CA THR A 77 -13.23 11.06 13.77
C THR A 77 -11.79 11.50 13.52
N SER A 78 -11.03 11.82 14.57
CA SER A 78 -9.61 12.20 14.46
C SER A 78 -8.72 11.05 13.96
N ILE A 79 -8.96 9.82 14.44
CA ILE A 79 -8.20 8.64 14.00
C ILE A 79 -8.49 8.32 12.54
N ARG A 80 -9.75 8.44 12.11
CA ARG A 80 -10.17 8.23 10.72
C ARG A 80 -9.50 9.24 9.78
N ASN A 81 -9.46 10.52 10.14
CA ASN A 81 -8.80 11.57 9.35
C ASN A 81 -7.29 11.35 9.23
N THR A 82 -6.63 10.94 10.32
CA THR A 82 -5.22 10.56 10.29
C THR A 82 -4.97 9.37 9.37
N LEU A 83 -5.82 8.33 9.45
CA LEU A 83 -5.71 7.15 8.60
C LEU A 83 -5.81 7.50 7.11
N GLY A 84 -6.76 8.36 6.73
CA GLY A 84 -6.94 8.82 5.36
C GLY A 84 -5.74 9.60 4.80
N LYS A 85 -5.09 10.42 5.63
CA LYS A 85 -3.82 11.07 5.27
C LYS A 85 -2.68 10.04 5.10
N THR A 86 -2.62 9.01 5.94
CA THR A 86 -1.56 7.99 5.88
C THR A 86 -1.70 7.06 4.65
N PHE A 87 -2.88 6.90 4.07
CA PHE A 87 -3.06 5.99 2.93
C PHE A 87 -2.28 6.36 1.66
N ILE A 88 -1.79 7.59 1.51
CA ILE A 88 -0.86 7.96 0.42
C ILE A 88 0.45 7.18 0.45
N VAL A 89 0.81 6.68 1.63
CA VAL A 89 2.06 5.96 1.85
C VAL A 89 2.01 4.56 1.23
N ALA A 90 0.82 3.94 1.14
CA ALA A 90 0.65 2.62 0.55
C ALA A 90 1.07 2.53 -0.93
N PRO A 91 0.59 3.41 -1.86
CA PRO A 91 1.05 3.38 -3.25
C PRO A 91 2.52 3.75 -3.41
N ILE A 92 3.06 4.65 -2.58
CA ILE A 92 4.49 4.98 -2.57
C ILE A 92 5.32 3.74 -2.19
N ALA A 93 4.93 3.04 -1.12
CA ALA A 93 5.57 1.81 -0.68
C ALA A 93 5.47 0.70 -1.74
N ALA A 94 4.34 0.58 -2.44
CA ALA A 94 4.17 -0.36 -3.53
C ALA A 94 5.15 -0.10 -4.69
N GLY A 95 5.36 1.17 -5.06
CA GLY A 95 6.35 1.56 -6.06
C GLY A 95 7.79 1.24 -5.65
N LEU A 96 8.16 1.51 -4.39
CA LEU A 96 9.48 1.17 -3.85
C LEU A 96 9.69 -0.35 -3.77
N ALA A 97 8.66 -1.10 -3.37
CA ALA A 97 8.69 -2.57 -3.36
C ALA A 97 8.85 -3.16 -4.77
N PHE A 98 8.23 -2.55 -5.79
CA PHE A 98 8.42 -2.93 -7.19
C PHE A 98 9.86 -2.72 -7.67
N LEU A 99 10.46 -1.57 -7.36
CA LEU A 99 11.87 -1.32 -7.68
C LEU A 99 12.78 -2.31 -6.97
N ALA A 100 12.52 -2.60 -5.69
CA ALA A 100 13.26 -3.63 -4.96
C ALA A 100 13.14 -5.00 -5.63
N ALA A 101 11.93 -5.42 -6.02
CA ALA A 101 11.69 -6.70 -6.72
C ALA A 101 12.47 -6.78 -8.03
N LEU A 102 12.43 -5.70 -8.82
CA LEU A 102 13.12 -5.60 -10.09
C LEU A 102 14.65 -5.71 -9.93
N PHE A 103 15.23 -4.99 -8.97
CA PHE A 103 16.66 -5.07 -8.69
C PHE A 103 17.08 -6.43 -8.14
N THR A 104 16.28 -7.05 -7.27
CA THR A 104 16.57 -8.40 -6.80
C THR A 104 16.49 -9.41 -7.95
N PHE A 105 15.51 -9.29 -8.85
CA PHE A 105 15.42 -10.12 -10.05
C PHE A 105 16.62 -9.93 -10.97
N LEU A 106 17.02 -8.69 -11.25
CA LEU A 106 18.17 -8.37 -12.08
C LEU A 106 19.48 -8.90 -11.48
N SER A 107 19.60 -8.91 -10.14
CA SER A 107 20.76 -9.44 -9.42
C SER A 107 20.91 -10.97 -9.51
N LEU A 108 19.88 -11.69 -9.98
CA LEU A 108 19.99 -13.13 -10.26
C LEU A 108 20.73 -13.40 -11.58
N PHE A 109 20.58 -12.51 -12.56
CA PHE A 109 21.23 -12.62 -13.87
C PHE A 109 22.59 -11.92 -13.89
N LEU A 110 22.66 -10.70 -13.36
CA LEU A 110 23.89 -9.95 -13.25
C LEU A 110 24.54 -10.27 -11.91
N ARG A 111 25.72 -10.89 -11.94
CA ARG A 111 26.53 -11.27 -10.76
C ARG A 111 27.14 -10.05 -10.03
N ALA A 112 26.41 -8.94 -10.04
CA ALA A 112 26.78 -7.66 -9.46
C ALA A 112 26.29 -7.59 -8.01
N SER A 113 27.23 -7.65 -7.07
CA SER A 113 26.98 -7.57 -5.63
C SER A 113 26.31 -6.26 -5.21
N ALA A 114 26.56 -5.18 -5.94
CA ALA A 114 26.01 -3.85 -5.67
C ALA A 114 24.47 -3.79 -5.80
N LEU A 115 23.89 -4.55 -6.74
CA LEU A 115 22.43 -4.57 -6.95
C LEU A 115 21.68 -5.18 -5.75
N LYS A 116 22.32 -6.11 -5.02
CA LYS A 116 21.71 -6.72 -3.83
C LYS A 116 21.60 -5.73 -2.69
N ILE A 117 22.67 -4.96 -2.45
CA ILE A 117 22.71 -3.89 -1.44
C ILE A 117 21.66 -2.83 -1.78
N LEU A 118 21.58 -2.44 -3.06
CA LEU A 118 20.60 -1.45 -3.52
C LEU A 118 19.15 -1.92 -3.33
N SER A 119 18.83 -3.18 -3.68
CA SER A 119 17.47 -3.72 -3.46
C SER A 119 17.11 -3.78 -1.98
N LEU A 120 18.08 -4.04 -1.10
CA LEU A 120 17.87 -4.06 0.34
C LEU A 120 17.55 -2.66 0.87
N ILE A 121 18.22 -1.62 0.36
CA ILE A 121 17.91 -0.22 0.70
C ILE A 121 16.48 0.12 0.29
N PHE A 122 16.07 -0.19 -0.96
CA PHE A 122 14.71 0.08 -1.42
C PHE A 122 13.65 -0.70 -0.63
N ALA A 123 13.93 -1.95 -0.25
CA ALA A 123 13.04 -2.75 0.58
C ALA A 123 12.87 -2.15 1.99
N VAL A 124 13.95 -1.66 2.59
CA VAL A 124 13.90 -0.97 3.90
C VAL A 124 13.11 0.35 3.78
N LEU A 125 13.32 1.12 2.71
CA LEU A 125 12.57 2.35 2.47
C LEU A 125 11.07 2.10 2.23
N ALA A 126 10.71 0.99 1.59
CA ALA A 126 9.30 0.60 1.43
C ALA A 126 8.63 0.28 2.77
N PHE A 127 9.39 -0.25 3.75
CA PHE A 127 8.89 -0.56 5.09
C PHE A 127 8.90 0.66 6.03
N ALA A 128 9.87 1.55 5.88
CA ALA A 128 10.02 2.78 6.64
C ALA A 128 9.78 3.98 5.73
N PRO A 129 8.52 4.23 5.31
CA PRO A 129 8.20 5.45 4.61
C PRO A 129 8.62 6.65 5.47
N PRO A 130 9.16 7.72 4.86
CA PRO A 130 9.53 8.91 5.61
C PRO A 130 8.32 9.33 6.43
N HIS A 131 8.55 9.45 7.73
CA HIS A 131 7.64 9.91 8.77
C HIS A 131 6.91 11.16 8.28
N LEU A 132 5.77 10.97 7.62
CA LEU A 132 4.86 12.05 7.30
C LEU A 132 4.11 12.32 8.59
N SER A 133 4.72 13.17 9.41
CA SER A 133 4.13 13.75 10.61
C SER A 133 2.71 14.27 10.31
N PRO A 134 1.78 14.18 11.28
CA PRO A 134 0.33 14.38 11.10
C PRO A 134 -0.11 15.73 10.52
#